data_AF-A0A7X7C5Q0-F1
#
_entry.id   AF-A0A7X7C5Q0-F1
#
_cell.length_a   1.000
_cell.length_b   1.000
_cell.length_c   1.000
_cell.angle_alpha   90.00
_cell.angle_beta   90.00
_cell.angle_gamma   90.00
#
_symmetry.space_group_name_H-M   'P 1'
#
loop_
_entity.id
_entity.type
_entity.pdbx_description
1 polymer ?
#
loop_
_entity_poly.entity_id
_entity_poly.type
_entity_poly.pdbx_seq_one_letter_code
_entity_poly.pdbx_strand_id
1 'polypeptide(L)'
;MKNEKLTNFLNKDVVKLIMVIFCILVLIFVSIVLFEDIDLDKRIIIYNIFGILALAGFLYSYSLTKKNTPLKLSMGITRKTIYFNYLKNTIISLFISLFIAVYYMLIYNLVLYGKFSILEVFDIREVVFLPMVYLVLSALGFFLGIYKLQSKIFYILSVLITVGLVLVIIYFSVAYWLTLVLFAFGVLFEVINYFLFKRYNL
;
A
#
# COMPACT_ATOMS: atom_id res chain seq x y z
N MET A 1 -27.57 -28.75 8.65
CA MET A 1 -26.62 -29.15 7.58
C MET A 1 -26.30 -28.08 6.51
N LYS A 2 -27.23 -27.26 5.99
CA LYS A 2 -26.86 -26.17 5.04
C LYS A 2 -26.03 -25.04 5.69
N ASN A 3 -26.33 -24.69 6.94
CA ASN A 3 -25.64 -23.61 7.67
C ASN A 3 -24.20 -23.97 8.08
N GLU A 4 -23.90 -25.24 8.39
CA GLU A 4 -22.54 -25.68 8.78
C GLU A 4 -21.55 -25.71 7.61
N LYS A 5 -22.03 -26.00 6.40
CA LYS A 5 -21.19 -25.88 5.19
C LYS A 5 -20.90 -24.42 4.86
N LEU A 6 -21.87 -23.52 5.09
CA LEU A 6 -21.71 -22.08 4.88
C LEU A 6 -20.70 -21.48 5.87
N THR A 7 -20.78 -21.85 7.16
CA THR A 7 -19.84 -21.37 8.18
C THR A 7 -18.43 -21.90 7.97
N ASN A 8 -18.25 -23.15 7.54
CA ASN A 8 -16.93 -23.69 7.19
C ASN A 8 -16.34 -23.06 5.91
N PHE A 9 -17.18 -22.63 4.97
CA PHE A 9 -16.74 -21.91 3.77
C PHE A 9 -16.32 -20.46 4.10
N LEU A 10 -17.13 -19.75 4.89
CA LEU A 10 -16.87 -18.37 5.33
C LEU A 10 -15.71 -18.25 6.34
N ASN A 11 -15.35 -19.33 7.04
CA ASN A 11 -14.22 -19.33 7.98
C ASN A 11 -12.84 -19.39 7.31
N LYS A 12 -12.77 -19.60 5.99
CA LYS A 12 -11.48 -19.52 5.28
C LYS A 12 -11.10 -18.05 5.13
N ASP A 13 -9.90 -17.68 5.60
CA ASP A 13 -9.37 -16.31 5.52
C ASP A 13 -9.37 -15.76 4.09
N VAL A 14 -9.20 -16.64 3.10
CA VAL A 14 -9.28 -16.31 1.67
C VAL A 14 -10.69 -15.82 1.28
N VAL A 15 -11.75 -16.45 1.78
CA VAL A 15 -13.14 -16.07 1.48
C VAL A 15 -13.48 -14.73 2.11
N LYS A 16 -13.02 -14.48 3.34
CA LYS A 16 -13.16 -13.17 4.00
C LYS A 16 -12.47 -12.07 3.19
N LEU A 17 -11.25 -12.34 2.71
CA LEU A 17 -10.49 -11.39 1.90
C LEU A 17 -11.19 -11.08 0.56
N ILE A 18 -11.72 -12.10 -0.12
CA ILE A 18 -12.50 -11.93 -1.36
C ILE A 18 -13.75 -11.09 -1.10
N MET A 19 -14.50 -11.37 -0.03
CA MET A 19 -15.70 -10.60 0.32
C MET A 19 -15.37 -9.13 0.64
N VAL A 20 -14.27 -8.86 1.34
CA VAL A 20 -13.82 -7.49 1.62
C VAL A 20 -13.47 -6.76 0.32
N ILE A 21 -12.72 -7.40 -0.59
CA ILE A 21 -12.41 -6.81 -1.90
C ILE A 21 -13.69 -6.52 -2.67
N PHE A 22 -14.63 -7.47 -2.70
CA PHE A 22 -15.92 -7.27 -3.38
C PHE A 22 -16.71 -6.09 -2.81
N CYS A 23 -16.81 -5.98 -1.48
CA CYS A 23 -17.44 -4.83 -0.83
C CYS A 23 -16.77 -3.50 -1.19
N ILE A 24 -15.44 -3.46 -1.27
CA ILE A 24 -14.70 -2.26 -1.69
C ILE A 24 -15.05 -1.88 -3.13
N LEU A 25 -15.11 -2.84 -4.06
CA LEU A 25 -15.47 -2.59 -5.45
C LEU A 25 -16.90 -2.04 -5.58
N VAL A 26 -17.84 -2.57 -4.81
CA VAL A 26 -19.23 -2.07 -4.76
C VAL A 26 -19.28 -0.66 -4.17
N LEU A 27 -18.57 -0.39 -3.08
CA LEU A 27 -18.51 0.94 -2.47
C LEU A 27 -17.91 1.96 -3.44
N ILE A 28 -16.88 1.60 -4.19
CA ILE A 28 -16.30 2.47 -5.22
C ILE A 28 -17.33 2.78 -6.31
N PHE A 29 -18.03 1.76 -6.80
CA PHE A 29 -19.08 1.94 -7.80
C PHE A 29 -20.18 2.88 -7.30
N VAL A 30 -20.73 2.60 -6.13
CA VAL A 30 -21.78 3.44 -5.50
C VAL A 30 -21.27 4.85 -5.26
N SER A 31 -20.02 5.02 -4.82
CA SER A 31 -19.43 6.34 -4.59
C SER A 31 -19.32 7.13 -5.90
N ILE A 32 -18.86 6.53 -6.99
CA ILE A 32 -18.77 7.22 -8.30
C ILE A 32 -20.15 7.64 -8.79
N VAL A 33 -21.15 6.75 -8.68
CA VAL A 33 -22.53 7.05 -9.09
C VAL A 33 -23.17 8.15 -8.23
N LEU A 34 -22.97 8.12 -6.90
CA LEU A 34 -23.55 9.13 -5.99
C LEU A 34 -22.84 10.49 -6.07
N PHE A 35 -21.54 10.50 -6.40
CA PHE A 35 -20.75 11.72 -6.53
C PHE A 35 -20.65 12.21 -7.97
N GLU A 36 -21.45 11.68 -8.90
CA GLU A 36 -21.55 12.17 -10.28
C GLU A 36 -21.91 13.66 -10.36
N ASP A 37 -22.76 14.13 -9.44
CA ASP A 37 -23.21 15.52 -9.39
C ASP A 37 -22.21 16.49 -8.75
N ILE A 38 -21.18 15.98 -8.06
CA ILE A 38 -20.15 16.79 -7.43
C ILE A 38 -18.92 16.68 -8.31
N ASP A 39 -18.50 17.78 -8.94
CA ASP A 39 -17.29 17.90 -9.79
C ASP A 39 -15.99 17.74 -8.96
N LEU A 40 -15.88 16.61 -8.26
CA LEU A 40 -14.80 16.20 -7.39
C LEU A 40 -13.58 15.86 -8.26
N ASP A 41 -12.39 16.27 -7.80
CA ASP A 41 -11.14 15.89 -8.47
C ASP A 41 -11.06 14.36 -8.58
N LYS A 42 -11.07 13.90 -9.82
CA LYS A 42 -11.07 12.50 -10.28
C LYS A 42 -9.97 11.67 -9.66
N ARG A 43 -8.92 12.31 -9.14
CA ARG A 43 -7.73 11.66 -8.62
C ARG A 43 -7.76 11.45 -7.12
N ILE A 44 -8.68 12.09 -6.40
CA ILE A 44 -8.69 12.11 -4.93
C ILE A 44 -8.85 10.72 -4.30
N ILE A 45 -9.66 9.85 -4.91
CA ILE A 45 -9.87 8.48 -4.43
C ILE A 45 -8.61 7.64 -4.64
N ILE A 46 -7.94 7.77 -5.79
CA ILE A 46 -6.68 7.07 -6.07
C ILE A 46 -5.60 7.51 -5.07
N TYR A 47 -5.47 8.82 -4.83
CA TYR A 47 -4.53 9.35 -3.84
C TYR A 47 -4.83 8.86 -2.43
N ASN A 48 -6.09 8.80 -2.03
CA ASN A 48 -6.48 8.29 -0.72
C ASN A 48 -6.17 6.80 -0.57
N ILE A 49 -6.47 5.97 -1.58
CA ILE A 49 -6.17 4.54 -1.55
C ILE A 49 -4.68 4.33 -1.32
N PHE A 50 -3.82 4.97 -2.13
CA PHE A 50 -2.38 4.78 -2.01
C PHE A 50 -1.76 5.47 -0.79
N GLY A 51 -2.30 6.62 -0.35
CA GLY A 51 -1.86 7.29 0.87
C GLY A 51 -2.12 6.44 2.12
N ILE A 52 -3.32 5.87 2.23
CA ILE A 52 -3.68 4.95 3.32
C ILE A 52 -2.83 3.67 3.23
N LEU A 53 -2.65 3.11 2.02
CA LEU A 53 -1.81 1.94 1.80
C LEU A 53 -0.37 2.18 2.24
N ALA A 54 0.21 3.34 1.89
CA ALA A 54 1.57 3.71 2.26
C ALA A 54 1.76 3.83 3.77
N LEU A 55 0.80 4.45 4.47
CA LEU A 55 0.80 4.52 5.94
C LEU A 55 0.63 3.15 6.57
N ALA A 56 -0.32 2.35 6.10
CA ALA A 56 -0.54 0.98 6.59
C ALA A 56 0.69 0.10 6.35
N GLY A 57 1.32 0.21 5.18
CA GLY A 57 2.55 -0.46 4.82
C GLY A 57 3.71 -0.08 5.74
N PHE A 58 3.89 1.21 6.00
CA PHE A 58 4.90 1.70 6.95
C PHE A 58 4.68 1.13 8.36
N LEU A 59 3.46 1.25 8.91
CA LEU A 59 3.11 0.76 10.24
C LEU A 59 3.27 -0.76 10.37
N TYR A 60 2.80 -1.51 9.37
CA TYR A 60 2.94 -2.96 9.31
C TYR A 60 4.42 -3.38 9.32
N SER A 61 5.23 -2.73 8.48
CA SER A 61 6.67 -3.06 8.32
C SER A 61 7.45 -2.77 9.61
N TYR A 62 7.12 -1.67 10.30
CA TYR A 62 7.69 -1.32 11.59
C TYR A 62 7.28 -2.31 12.70
N SER A 63 5.99 -2.65 12.78
CA SER A 63 5.47 -3.59 13.78
C SER A 63 6.06 -4.99 13.60
N LEU A 64 6.18 -5.43 12.35
CA LEU A 64 6.78 -6.71 11.99
C LEU A 64 8.21 -6.82 12.52
N THR A 65 9.04 -5.81 12.26
CA THR A 65 10.46 -5.82 12.63
C THR A 65 10.71 -5.59 14.11
N LYS A 66 9.97 -4.67 14.75
CA LYS A 66 10.18 -4.32 16.16
C LYS A 66 9.57 -5.34 17.14
N LYS A 67 8.35 -5.81 16.90
CA LYS A 67 7.59 -6.63 17.86
C LYS A 67 7.51 -8.11 17.45
N ASN A 68 7.26 -8.38 16.17
CA ASN A 68 6.96 -9.75 15.74
C ASN A 68 8.20 -10.58 15.41
N THR A 69 9.30 -9.95 14.99
CA THR A 69 10.55 -10.66 14.68
C THR A 69 11.11 -11.46 15.86
N PRO A 70 11.21 -10.93 17.09
CA PRO A 70 11.67 -11.71 18.25
C PRO A 70 10.79 -12.95 18.52
N LEU A 71 9.47 -12.78 18.46
CA LEU A 71 8.49 -13.86 18.61
C LEU A 71 8.61 -14.93 17.52
N LYS A 72 8.75 -14.51 16.26
CA LYS A 72 8.90 -15.45 15.14
C LYS A 72 10.23 -16.21 15.21
N LEU A 73 11.28 -15.56 15.67
CA LEU A 73 12.59 -16.18 15.85
C LEU A 73 12.58 -17.18 17.02
N SER A 74 11.87 -16.89 18.12
CA SER A 74 11.69 -17.87 19.21
C SER A 74 10.84 -19.08 18.81
N MET A 75 9.96 -18.93 17.82
CA MET A 75 9.22 -20.03 17.19
C MET A 75 10.04 -20.82 16.15
N GLY A 76 11.34 -20.53 15.99
CA GLY A 76 12.23 -21.24 15.07
C GLY A 76 12.12 -20.80 13.60
N ILE A 77 11.40 -19.72 13.29
CA ILE A 77 11.30 -19.22 11.91
C ILE A 77 12.59 -18.50 11.53
N THR A 78 13.18 -18.87 10.39
CA THR A 78 14.43 -18.24 9.93
C THR A 78 14.22 -16.77 9.52
N ARG A 79 15.25 -15.94 9.73
CA ARG A 79 15.26 -14.53 9.28
C ARG A 79 14.98 -14.38 7.79
N LYS A 80 15.54 -15.27 6.97
CA LYS A 80 15.30 -15.30 5.53
C LYS A 80 13.80 -15.46 5.26
N THR A 81 13.14 -16.42 5.91
CA THR A 81 11.70 -16.65 5.76
C THR A 81 10.87 -15.43 6.19
N ILE A 82 11.23 -14.75 7.28
CA ILE A 82 10.51 -13.55 7.74
C ILE A 82 10.58 -12.44 6.68
N TYR A 83 11.78 -12.19 6.14
CA TYR A 83 11.98 -11.14 5.13
C TYR A 83 11.31 -11.47 3.79
N PHE A 84 11.40 -12.71 3.30
CA PHE A 84 10.68 -13.11 2.08
C PHE A 84 9.17 -13.03 2.22
N ASN A 85 8.62 -13.39 3.40
CA ASN A 85 7.19 -13.22 3.67
C ASN A 85 6.79 -11.74 3.72
N TYR A 86 7.65 -10.88 4.26
CA TYR A 86 7.47 -9.43 4.20
C TYR A 86 7.36 -8.95 2.75
N LEU A 87 8.37 -9.23 1.91
CA LEU A 87 8.37 -8.83 0.49
C LEU A 87 7.15 -9.36 -0.25
N LYS A 88 6.79 -10.63 -0.03
CA LYS A 88 5.60 -11.23 -0.66
C LYS A 88 4.32 -10.47 -0.28
N ASN A 89 4.15 -10.12 0.99
CA ASN A 89 2.97 -9.39 1.45
C ASN A 89 2.93 -7.96 0.91
N THR A 90 4.09 -7.29 0.84
CA THR A 90 4.26 -5.96 0.24
C THR A 90 3.83 -5.99 -1.23
N ILE A 91 4.35 -6.93 -2.02
CA ILE A 91 4.01 -7.13 -3.43
C ILE A 91 2.52 -7.45 -3.62
N ILE A 92 1.95 -8.36 -2.82
CA ILE A 92 0.53 -8.70 -2.90
C ILE A 92 -0.35 -7.47 -2.64
N SER A 93 -0.02 -6.66 -1.62
CA SER A 93 -0.80 -5.46 -1.32
C SER A 93 -0.73 -4.42 -2.45
N LEU A 94 0.43 -4.27 -3.11
CA LEU A 94 0.59 -3.43 -4.29
C LEU A 94 -0.26 -3.90 -5.47
N PHE A 95 -0.28 -5.21 -5.74
CA PHE A 95 -1.12 -5.76 -6.80
C PHE A 95 -2.60 -5.52 -6.52
N ILE A 96 -3.04 -5.72 -5.28
CA ILE A 96 -4.44 -5.46 -4.88
C ILE A 96 -4.77 -3.98 -5.03
N SER A 97 -3.90 -3.06 -4.58
CA SER A 97 -4.14 -1.62 -4.70
C SER A 97 -4.16 -1.15 -6.16
N LEU A 98 -3.26 -1.68 -7.00
CA LEU A 98 -3.25 -1.39 -8.43
C LEU A 98 -4.52 -1.89 -9.10
N PHE A 99 -4.98 -3.10 -8.75
CA PHE A 99 -6.24 -3.64 -9.26
C PHE A 99 -7.43 -2.75 -8.89
N ILE A 100 -7.51 -2.30 -7.64
CA ILE A 100 -8.58 -1.38 -7.18
C ILE A 100 -8.50 -0.03 -7.92
N ALA A 101 -7.29 0.52 -8.10
CA ALA A 101 -7.10 1.79 -8.81
C ALA A 101 -7.49 1.69 -10.29
N VAL A 102 -7.11 0.61 -10.98
CA VAL A 102 -7.51 0.35 -12.38
C VAL A 102 -9.02 0.19 -12.48
N TYR A 103 -9.64 -0.54 -11.55
CA TYR A 103 -11.09 -0.67 -11.49
C TYR A 103 -11.78 0.68 -11.32
N TYR A 104 -11.29 1.53 -10.41
CA TYR A 104 -11.79 2.89 -10.22
C TYR A 104 -11.71 3.71 -11.52
N MET A 105 -10.56 3.70 -12.20
CA MET A 105 -10.39 4.44 -13.47
C MET A 105 -11.35 3.97 -14.55
N LEU A 106 -11.59 2.66 -14.64
CA LEU A 106 -12.51 2.09 -15.62
C LEU A 106 -13.94 2.53 -15.36
N ILE A 107 -14.44 2.40 -14.12
CA ILE A 107 -15.81 2.81 -13.78
C ILE A 107 -15.98 4.32 -13.94
N TYR A 108 -15.01 5.12 -13.48
CA TYR A 108 -15.06 6.56 -13.60
C TYR A 108 -15.18 7.02 -15.06
N ASN A 109 -14.37 6.42 -15.96
CA ASN A 109 -14.38 6.76 -17.38
C ASN A 109 -15.68 6.31 -18.09
N LEU A 110 -16.17 5.11 -17.74
CA LEU A 110 -17.39 4.55 -18.33
C LEU A 110 -18.66 5.31 -17.91
N VAL A 111 -18.76 5.69 -16.62
CA VAL A 111 -19.97 6.32 -16.07
C VAL A 111 -20.05 7.80 -16.44
N LEU A 112 -18.98 8.58 -16.25
CA LEU A 112 -19.04 10.04 -16.33
C LEU A 112 -18.73 10.62 -17.70
N TYR A 113 -17.90 9.93 -18.51
CA TYR A 113 -17.44 10.48 -19.78
C TYR A 113 -17.95 9.70 -21.00
N GLY A 114 -18.48 8.48 -20.81
CA GLY A 114 -18.94 7.63 -21.91
C GLY A 114 -17.87 7.35 -22.97
N LYS A 115 -16.59 7.56 -22.64
CA LYS A 115 -15.43 7.39 -23.52
C LYS A 115 -14.59 6.22 -23.04
N PHE A 116 -13.91 5.54 -23.97
CA PHE A 116 -12.99 4.44 -23.65
C PHE A 116 -11.53 4.90 -23.42
N SER A 117 -11.22 6.20 -23.61
CA SER A 117 -9.87 6.74 -23.54
C SER A 117 -9.41 7.06 -22.11
N ILE A 118 -9.00 6.03 -21.36
CA ILE A 118 -8.48 6.15 -19.97
C ILE A 118 -7.31 7.14 -19.88
N LEU A 119 -6.51 7.23 -20.95
CA LEU A 119 -5.32 8.09 -21.06
C LEU A 119 -5.64 9.59 -21.12
N GLU A 120 -6.85 9.95 -21.52
CA GLU A 120 -7.28 11.36 -21.57
C GLU A 120 -7.78 11.84 -20.20
N VAL A 121 -8.20 10.91 -19.34
CA VAL A 121 -8.82 11.21 -18.04
C VAL A 121 -7.81 11.13 -16.89
N PHE A 122 -6.80 10.27 -17.00
CA PHE A 122 -5.82 10.03 -15.91
C PHE A 122 -4.38 10.16 -16.40
N ASP A 123 -3.54 10.89 -15.62
CA ASP A 123 -2.10 10.92 -15.86
C ASP A 123 -1.43 9.66 -15.28
N ILE A 124 -0.97 8.76 -16.15
CA ILE A 124 -0.28 7.53 -15.76
C ILE A 124 0.93 7.80 -14.85
N ARG A 125 1.60 8.95 -15.00
CA ARG A 125 2.78 9.27 -14.19
C ARG A 125 2.45 9.33 -12.70
N GLU A 126 1.32 9.94 -12.37
CA GLU A 126 0.83 10.04 -10.99
C GLU A 126 0.45 8.66 -10.44
N VAL A 127 -0.18 7.83 -11.28
CA VAL A 127 -0.60 6.46 -10.94
C VAL A 127 0.59 5.55 -10.64
N VAL A 128 1.69 5.68 -11.39
CA VAL A 128 2.91 4.87 -11.20
C VAL A 128 3.73 5.36 -10.01
N PHE A 129 3.69 6.66 -9.73
CA PHE A 129 4.45 7.29 -8.64
C PHE A 129 3.99 6.82 -7.25
N LEU A 130 2.68 6.65 -7.05
CA LEU A 130 2.10 6.27 -5.76
C LEU A 130 2.53 4.88 -5.24
N PRO A 131 2.56 3.82 -6.08
CA PRO A 131 3.22 2.55 -5.73
C PRO A 131 4.67 2.70 -5.27
N MET A 132 5.44 3.61 -5.88
CA MET A 132 6.85 3.83 -5.53
C MET A 132 7.00 4.46 -4.15
N VAL A 133 6.14 5.44 -3.85
CA VAL A 133 6.02 5.99 -2.50
C VAL A 133 5.74 4.89 -1.47
N TYR A 134 4.76 4.02 -1.75
CA TYR A 134 4.42 2.91 -0.87
C TYR A 134 5.64 2.01 -0.58
N LEU A 135 6.41 1.64 -1.62
CA LEU A 135 7.59 0.79 -1.47
C LEU A 135 8.65 1.44 -0.56
N VAL A 136 8.97 2.71 -0.84
CA VAL A 136 9.97 3.45 -0.06
C VAL A 136 9.54 3.56 1.40
N LEU A 137 8.26 3.86 1.66
CA LEU A 137 7.75 3.96 3.01
C LEU A 137 7.65 2.62 3.73
N SER A 138 7.25 1.55 3.05
CA SER A 138 7.30 0.21 3.63
C SER A 138 8.74 -0.16 4.04
N ALA A 139 9.72 0.09 3.16
CA ALA A 139 11.14 -0.17 3.44
C ALA A 139 11.66 0.71 4.59
N LEU A 140 11.27 1.98 4.67
CA LEU A 140 11.59 2.86 5.80
C LEU A 140 11.01 2.34 7.11
N GLY A 141 9.74 1.91 7.12
CA GLY A 141 9.12 1.30 8.28
C GLY A 141 9.89 0.07 8.78
N PHE A 142 10.33 -0.79 7.85
CA PHE A 142 11.16 -1.95 8.14
C PHE A 142 12.51 -1.55 8.77
N PHE A 143 13.19 -0.58 8.17
CA PHE A 143 14.47 -0.04 8.65
C PHE A 143 14.35 0.49 10.09
N LEU A 144 13.35 1.33 10.35
CA LEU A 144 13.14 1.95 11.67
C LEU A 144 12.86 0.90 12.75
N GLY A 145 12.17 -0.18 12.40
CA GLY A 145 11.89 -1.25 13.36
C GLY A 145 13.09 -2.13 13.65
N ILE A 146 14.01 -2.33 12.68
CA ILE A 146 15.33 -2.94 12.95
C ILE A 146 16.09 -2.15 14.01
N TYR A 147 16.19 -0.83 13.84
CA TYR A 147 16.94 0.03 14.76
C TYR A 147 16.26 0.27 16.12
N LYS A 148 15.12 -0.40 16.40
CA LYS A 148 14.37 -0.31 17.66
C LYS A 148 14.16 1.16 18.11
N LEU A 149 13.97 2.08 17.15
CA LEU A 149 13.86 3.51 17.42
C LEU A 149 12.79 3.82 18.47
N GLN A 150 13.09 4.82 19.31
CA GLN A 150 12.18 5.29 20.35
C GLN A 150 10.85 5.71 19.73
N SER A 151 9.74 5.40 20.42
CA SER A 151 8.38 5.65 19.93
C SER A 151 8.15 7.11 19.54
N LYS A 152 8.73 8.07 20.26
CA LYS A 152 8.64 9.50 19.95
C LYS A 152 9.20 9.85 18.57
N ILE A 153 10.40 9.35 18.23
CA ILE A 153 11.04 9.61 16.94
C ILE A 153 10.24 8.96 15.80
N PHE A 154 9.70 7.77 16.04
CA PHE A 154 8.81 7.09 15.09
C PHE A 154 7.56 7.92 14.77
N TYR A 155 6.88 8.46 15.79
CA TYR A 155 5.70 9.31 15.57
C TYR A 155 6.04 10.60 14.85
N ILE A 156 7.15 11.26 15.19
CA ILE A 156 7.62 12.46 14.49
C ILE A 156 7.91 12.15 13.02
N LEU A 157 8.63 11.06 12.73
CA LEU A 157 8.90 10.65 11.34
C LEU A 157 7.62 10.31 10.59
N SER A 158 6.66 9.64 11.25
CA SER A 158 5.37 9.29 10.65
C SER A 158 4.59 10.55 10.25
N VAL A 159 4.55 11.54 11.15
CA VAL A 159 3.91 12.83 10.87
C VAL A 159 4.62 13.55 9.73
N LEU A 160 5.95 13.59 9.74
CA LEU A 160 6.76 14.25 8.71
C LEU A 160 6.60 13.58 7.33
N ILE A 161 6.57 12.24 7.30
CA ILE A 161 6.25 11.44 6.10
C ILE A 161 4.85 11.76 5.59
N THR A 162 3.85 11.81 6.49
CA THR A 162 2.45 12.05 6.12
C THR A 162 2.29 13.45 5.53
N VAL A 163 2.84 14.47 6.20
CA VAL A 163 2.81 15.87 5.75
C VAL A 163 3.60 16.02 4.44
N GLY A 164 4.78 15.41 4.34
CA GLY A 164 5.58 15.42 3.11
C GLY A 164 4.85 14.78 1.94
N LEU A 165 4.13 13.68 2.16
CA LEU A 165 3.33 13.04 1.13
C LEU A 165 2.20 13.93 0.63
N VAL A 166 1.45 14.51 1.56
CA VAL A 166 0.35 15.42 1.25
C VAL A 166 0.88 16.63 0.46
N LEU A 167 2.00 17.21 0.87
CA LEU A 167 2.62 18.34 0.17
C LEU A 167 3.09 17.97 -1.24
N VAL A 168 3.70 16.80 -1.42
CA VAL A 168 4.15 16.33 -2.76
C VAL A 168 2.96 16.11 -3.68
N ILE A 169 1.87 15.54 -3.18
CA ILE A 169 0.64 15.31 -3.97
C ILE A 169 -0.05 16.63 -4.35
N ILE A 170 -0.04 17.64 -3.48
CA ILE A 170 -0.71 18.92 -3.72
C ILE A 170 0.12 19.85 -4.62
N TYR A 171 1.43 19.93 -4.42
CA TYR A 171 2.25 21.01 -5.01
C TYR A 171 3.14 20.60 -6.18
N PHE A 172 3.42 19.31 -6.40
CA PHE A 172 4.31 18.89 -7.48
C PHE A 172 3.57 18.18 -8.61
N SER A 173 3.68 18.74 -9.82
CA SER A 173 3.56 17.96 -11.05
C SER A 173 4.61 16.85 -11.00
N VAL A 174 4.16 15.60 -10.97
CA VAL A 174 5.04 14.44 -10.78
C VAL A 174 5.96 14.29 -11.99
N ALA A 175 7.20 14.74 -11.85
CA ALA A 175 8.20 14.59 -12.89
C ALA A 175 8.61 13.12 -13.02
N TYR A 176 8.71 12.63 -14.25
CA TYR A 176 9.06 11.23 -14.54
C TYR A 176 10.38 10.79 -13.89
N TRP A 177 11.39 11.68 -13.86
CA TRP A 177 12.68 11.40 -13.23
C TRP A 177 12.56 11.13 -11.72
N LEU A 178 11.62 11.77 -11.03
CA LEU A 178 11.39 11.56 -9.59
C LEU A 178 10.89 10.14 -9.32
N THR A 179 10.04 9.61 -10.20
CA THR A 179 9.54 8.23 -10.13
C THR A 179 10.68 7.21 -10.28
N LEU A 180 11.58 7.45 -11.24
CA LEU A 180 12.77 6.61 -11.44
C LEU A 180 13.71 6.65 -10.23
N VAL A 181 13.93 7.84 -9.65
CA VAL A 181 14.74 8.00 -8.44
C VAL A 181 14.12 7.25 -7.27
N LEU A 182 12.80 7.36 -7.05
CA LEU A 182 12.11 6.62 -5.99
C LEU A 182 12.15 5.12 -6.20
N PHE A 183 12.03 4.64 -7.44
CA PHE A 183 12.15 3.21 -7.74
C PHE A 183 13.56 2.69 -7.42
N ALA A 184 14.60 3.38 -7.92
CA ALA A 184 15.98 3.02 -7.64
C ALA A 184 16.28 3.05 -6.13
N PHE A 185 15.79 4.09 -5.44
CA PHE A 185 15.92 4.21 -4.00
C PHE A 185 15.20 3.07 -3.28
N GLY A 186 13.95 2.77 -3.62
CA GLY A 186 13.16 1.69 -3.03
C GLY A 186 13.84 0.33 -3.15
N VAL A 187 14.32 -0.03 -4.34
CA VAL A 187 15.04 -1.29 -4.58
C VAL A 187 16.33 -1.35 -3.77
N LEU A 188 17.15 -0.29 -3.81
CA LEU A 188 18.39 -0.23 -3.03
C LEU A 188 18.12 -0.33 -1.53
N PHE A 189 17.08 0.34 -1.04
CA PHE A 189 16.73 0.35 0.38
C PHE A 189 16.22 -1.01 0.86
N GLU A 190 15.44 -1.72 0.03
CA GLU A 190 15.06 -3.11 0.33
C GLU A 190 16.29 -4.02 0.43
N VAL A 191 17.22 -3.93 -0.52
CA VAL A 191 18.46 -4.71 -0.50
C VAL A 191 19.29 -4.40 0.76
N ILE A 192 19.44 -3.12 1.11
CA ILE A 192 20.13 -2.70 2.34
C ILE A 192 19.42 -3.29 3.58
N ASN A 193 18.10 -3.20 3.64
CA ASN A 193 17.30 -3.77 4.72
C ASN A 193 17.50 -5.28 4.86
N TYR A 194 17.61 -6.02 3.74
CA TYR A 194 17.90 -7.45 3.78
C TYR A 194 19.25 -7.75 4.45
N PHE A 195 20.31 -7.04 4.05
CA PHE A 195 21.64 -7.23 4.63
C PHE A 195 21.70 -6.82 6.11
N LEU A 196 21.07 -5.70 6.47
CA LEU A 196 20.97 -5.24 7.86
C LEU A 196 20.21 -6.26 8.72
N PHE A 197 19.06 -6.74 8.23
CA PHE A 197 18.26 -7.74 8.95
C PHE A 197 19.01 -9.06 9.17
N LYS A 198 19.82 -9.47 8.18
CA LYS A 198 20.64 -10.67 8.30
C LYS A 198 21.73 -10.52 9.38
N ARG A 199 22.36 -9.34 9.46
CA ARG A 199 23.42 -9.01 10.44
C ARG A 199 22.90 -8.55 11.81
N TYR A 200 21.58 -8.40 11.95
CA TYR A 200 20.95 -7.93 13.17
C TYR A 200 21.21 -8.89 14.34
N ASN A 201 21.89 -8.43 15.40
CA ASN A 201 21.97 -9.20 16.65
C ASN A 201 20.75 -8.83 17.50
N LEU A 202 19.99 -9.86 17.90
CA LEU A 202 18.72 -9.70 18.60
C LEU A 202 18.93 -9.26 20.05
#